data_AF-A0A3L7NSN2-F1
#
_entry.id   AF-A0A3L7NSN2-F1
#
_cell.length_a   1.000
_cell.length_b   1.000
_cell.length_c   1.000
_cell.angle_alpha   90.00
_cell.angle_beta   90.00
_cell.angle_gamma   90.00
#
_symmetry.space_group_name_H-M   'P 1'
#
loop_
_entity.id
_entity.type
_entity.pdbx_description
1 polymer ?
#
loop_
_entity_poly.entity_id
_entity_poly.type
_entity_poly.pdbx_seq_one_letter_code
_entity_poly.pdbx_strand_id
1 'polypeptide(L)'
;MNCQHFETCCRLWNDESGFVSATEILIMTTILGLGMVVGLQTVRDAMIQELGDVAVALDHLDQSYSFTVGTVSSQYIDTITLQDPAGAPPACIGVCLAATGE
;
A
#
# COMPACT_ATOMS: atom_id res chain seq x y z
N MET A 1 33.86 -8.20 -65.25
CA MET A 1 32.86 -8.17 -64.16
C MET A 1 33.12 -9.36 -63.25
N ASN A 2 32.97 -9.23 -61.92
CA ASN A 2 32.87 -10.30 -60.91
C ASN A 2 33.96 -10.39 -59.80
N CYS A 3 34.78 -9.36 -59.56
CA CYS A 3 35.57 -9.30 -58.30
C CYS A 3 34.83 -8.62 -57.13
N GLN A 4 33.77 -7.84 -57.38
CA GLN A 4 33.07 -7.12 -56.30
C GLN A 4 32.17 -7.99 -55.41
N HIS A 5 31.85 -9.22 -55.80
CA HIS A 5 30.98 -10.10 -54.99
C HIS A 5 31.76 -10.85 -53.90
N PHE A 6 33.05 -11.11 -54.09
CA PHE A 6 33.87 -11.88 -53.16
C PHE A 6 34.30 -11.04 -51.94
N GLU A 7 34.62 -9.75 -52.14
CA GLU A 7 34.93 -8.83 -51.04
C GLU A 7 33.76 -8.62 -50.08
N THR A 8 32.52 -8.60 -50.57
CA THR A 8 31.32 -8.41 -49.74
C THR A 8 31.08 -9.62 -48.82
N CYS A 9 31.37 -10.83 -49.30
CA CYS A 9 31.22 -12.06 -48.52
C CYS A 9 32.27 -12.15 -47.39
N CYS A 10 33.52 -11.78 -47.68
CA CYS A 10 34.57 -11.68 -46.66
C CYS A 10 34.29 -10.56 -45.64
N ARG A 11 33.71 -9.44 -46.07
CA ARG A 11 33.27 -8.37 -45.15
C ARG A 11 32.16 -8.85 -44.22
N LEU A 12 31.20 -9.62 -44.71
CA LEU A 12 30.12 -10.20 -43.90
C LEU A 12 30.62 -11.22 -42.87
N TRP A 13 31.67 -11.98 -43.20
CA TRP A 13 32.26 -12.96 -42.29
C TRP A 13 33.08 -12.34 -41.16
N ASN A 14 33.59 -11.12 -41.37
CA ASN A 14 34.38 -10.36 -40.40
C ASN A 14 33.56 -9.19 -39.80
N ASP A 15 32.25 -9.21 -39.98
CA ASP A 15 31.33 -8.19 -39.49
C ASP A 15 31.03 -8.46 -38.01
N GLU A 16 31.93 -7.99 -37.14
CA GLU A 16 31.77 -8.04 -35.68
C GLU A 16 30.81 -6.93 -35.16
N SER A 17 29.95 -6.37 -36.02
CA SER A 17 29.04 -5.25 -35.74
C SER A 17 27.85 -5.60 -34.82
N GLY A 18 27.95 -6.69 -34.07
CA GLY A 18 26.97 -7.10 -33.06
C GLY A 18 27.59 -7.71 -31.80
N PHE A 19 28.92 -7.76 -31.68
CA PHE A 19 29.57 -8.31 -30.50
C PHE A 19 29.60 -7.26 -29.39
N VAL A 20 28.48 -7.12 -28.67
CA VAL A 20 28.48 -6.43 -27.39
C VAL A 20 29.42 -7.22 -26.47
N SER A 21 30.47 -6.56 -25.98
CA SER A 21 31.39 -7.18 -25.04
C SER A 21 30.63 -7.64 -23.80
N ALA A 22 30.86 -8.87 -23.36
CA ALA A 22 30.19 -9.44 -22.18
C ALA A 22 30.33 -8.54 -20.93
N THR A 23 31.42 -7.79 -20.85
CA THR A 23 31.69 -6.84 -19.76
C THR A 23 30.74 -5.64 -19.78
N GLU A 24 30.32 -5.17 -20.95
CA GLU A 24 29.41 -4.01 -21.09
C GLU A 24 28.00 -4.35 -20.62
N ILE A 25 27.48 -5.53 -21.02
CA ILE A 25 26.16 -6.01 -20.55
C ILE A 25 26.18 -6.26 -19.04
N LEU A 26 27.29 -6.77 -18.48
CA LEU A 26 27.44 -6.95 -17.03
C LEU A 26 27.35 -5.62 -16.28
N ILE A 27 28.05 -4.60 -16.75
CA ILE A 27 28.02 -3.26 -16.12
C ILE A 27 26.61 -2.66 -16.23
N MET A 28 25.95 -2.75 -17.40
CA MET A 28 24.57 -2.27 -17.56
C MET A 28 23.58 -3.04 -16.67
N THR A 29 23.69 -4.35 -16.59
CA THR A 29 22.78 -5.20 -15.79
C THR A 29 22.92 -4.90 -14.30
N THR A 30 24.15 -4.68 -13.83
CA THR A 30 24.41 -4.39 -12.42
C THR A 30 23.91 -3.01 -12.02
N ILE A 31 24.14 -1.96 -12.81
CA ILE A 31 23.57 -0.63 -12.51
C ILE A 31 22.04 -0.63 -12.60
N LEU A 32 21.46 -1.36 -13.55
CA LEU A 32 20.01 -1.53 -13.67
C LEU A 32 19.45 -2.27 -12.44
N GLY A 33 20.11 -3.35 -12.02
CA GLY A 33 19.73 -4.12 -10.84
C GLY A 33 19.79 -3.27 -9.56
N LEU A 34 20.86 -2.49 -9.37
CA LEU A 34 20.96 -1.57 -8.23
C LEU A 34 19.86 -0.50 -8.26
N GLY A 35 19.58 0.07 -9.43
CA GLY A 35 18.51 1.04 -9.64
C GLY A 35 17.12 0.46 -9.34
N MET A 36 16.86 -0.79 -9.76
CA MET A 36 15.59 -1.47 -9.48
C MET A 36 15.41 -1.79 -7.99
N VAL A 37 16.46 -2.20 -7.29
CA VAL A 37 16.38 -2.51 -5.85
C VAL A 37 16.03 -1.25 -5.05
N VAL A 38 16.72 -0.14 -5.29
CA VAL A 38 16.41 1.12 -4.60
C VAL A 38 15.07 1.71 -5.05
N GLY A 39 14.69 1.55 -6.32
CA GLY A 39 13.40 2.00 -6.84
C GLY A 39 12.21 1.21 -6.26
N LEU A 40 12.37 -0.10 -6.04
CA LEU A 40 11.34 -0.90 -5.38
C LEU A 40 11.22 -0.57 -3.89
N GLN A 41 12.35 -0.28 -3.25
CA GLN A 41 12.38 0.14 -1.86
C GLN A 41 11.59 1.45 -1.64
N THR A 42 11.75 2.44 -2.51
CA THR A 42 11.00 3.70 -2.39
C THR A 42 9.50 3.51 -2.61
N VAL A 43 9.10 2.66 -3.56
CA VAL A 43 7.69 2.31 -3.78
C VAL A 43 7.10 1.63 -2.55
N ARG A 44 7.84 0.70 -1.95
CA ARG A 44 7.42 0.01 -0.72
C ARG A 44 7.22 1.01 0.42
N ASP A 45 8.19 1.90 0.63
CA ASP A 45 8.13 2.86 1.73
C ASP A 45 6.97 3.86 1.52
N ALA A 46 6.70 4.27 0.28
CA ALA A 46 5.53 5.08 -0.07
C ALA A 46 4.20 4.35 0.24
N MET A 47 4.07 3.08 -0.14
CA MET A 47 2.87 2.30 0.21
C MET A 47 2.68 2.14 1.72
N ILE A 48 3.77 1.94 2.48
CA ILE A 48 3.70 1.84 3.94
C ILE A 48 3.21 3.16 4.56
N GLN A 49 3.65 4.30 4.03
CA GLN A 49 3.16 5.61 4.49
C GLN A 49 1.66 5.76 4.25
N GLU A 50 1.18 5.46 3.04
CA GLU A 50 -0.26 5.52 2.72
C GLU A 50 -1.08 4.53 3.57
N LEU A 51 -0.57 3.32 3.81
CA LEU A 51 -1.23 2.37 4.72
C LEU A 51 -1.24 2.87 6.17
N GLY A 52 -0.22 3.61 6.59
CA GLY A 52 -0.19 4.29 7.88
C GLY A 52 -1.29 5.35 7.97
N ASP A 53 -1.44 6.17 6.93
CA ASP A 53 -2.49 7.19 6.86
C ASP A 53 -3.90 6.56 6.83
N VAL A 54 -4.07 5.44 6.11
CA VAL A 54 -5.31 4.64 6.14
C VAL A 54 -5.57 4.07 7.54
N ALA A 55 -4.55 3.58 8.25
CA ALA A 55 -4.72 3.06 9.60
C ALA A 55 -5.20 4.15 10.58
N VAL A 56 -4.65 5.36 10.48
CA VAL A 56 -5.11 6.51 11.28
C VAL A 56 -6.54 6.92 10.91
N ALA A 57 -6.89 6.87 9.63
CA ALA A 57 -8.26 7.14 9.20
C ALA A 57 -9.26 6.11 9.75
N LEU A 58 -8.86 4.84 9.86
CA LEU A 58 -9.67 3.77 10.46
C LEU A 58 -9.79 3.91 11.98
N ASP A 59 -8.74 4.37 12.67
CA ASP A 59 -8.77 4.64 14.11
C ASP A 59 -9.79 5.73 14.49
N HIS A 60 -9.98 6.72 13.62
CA HIS A 60 -10.96 7.79 13.81
C HIS A 60 -12.36 7.48 13.29
N LEU A 61 -12.64 6.23 12.90
CA LEU A 61 -13.98 5.84 12.45
C LEU A 61 -14.93 5.71 13.66
N ASP A 62 -15.98 6.51 13.69
CA ASP A 62 -17.00 6.46 14.75
C ASP A 62 -17.99 5.30 14.52
N GLN A 63 -17.96 4.28 15.40
CA GLN A 63 -18.90 3.14 15.37
C GLN A 63 -20.09 3.30 16.34
N SER A 64 -20.40 4.52 16.75
CA SER A 64 -21.55 4.79 17.64
C SER A 64 -22.88 4.53 16.94
N TYR A 65 -23.84 3.93 17.66
CA TYR A 65 -25.19 3.68 17.15
C TYR A 65 -26.25 3.87 18.24
N SER A 66 -27.47 4.23 17.81
CA SER A 66 -28.63 4.37 18.70
C SER A 66 -29.87 3.75 18.09
N PHE A 67 -30.65 3.05 18.90
CA PHE A 67 -31.91 2.45 18.49
C PHE A 67 -33.02 2.74 19.51
N THR A 68 -34.23 3.01 19.04
CA THR A 68 -35.37 3.36 19.89
C THR A 68 -36.56 2.45 19.59
N VAL A 69 -37.11 1.82 20.63
CA VAL A 69 -38.33 0.99 20.57
C VAL A 69 -39.34 1.50 21.59
N GLY A 70 -40.45 2.04 21.11
CA GLY A 70 -41.47 2.65 21.98
C GLY A 70 -40.87 3.80 22.78
N THR A 71 -40.93 3.70 24.11
CA THR A 71 -40.40 4.70 25.05
C THR A 71 -38.94 4.45 25.43
N VAL A 72 -38.33 3.34 25.01
CA VAL A 72 -36.97 2.97 25.42
C VAL A 72 -35.99 3.20 24.27
N SER A 73 -34.90 3.92 24.55
CA SER A 73 -33.78 4.13 23.63
C SER A 73 -32.54 3.46 24.19
N SER A 74 -31.82 2.73 23.33
CA SER A 74 -30.55 2.08 23.62
C SER A 74 -29.47 2.70 22.74
N GLN A 75 -28.33 3.03 23.33
CA GLN A 75 -27.25 3.75 22.68
C GLN A 75 -25.92 3.08 22.99
N TYR A 76 -25.07 2.97 21.98
CA TYR A 76 -23.67 2.63 22.10
C TYR A 76 -22.84 3.81 21.58
N ILE A 77 -21.95 4.33 22.41
CA ILE A 77 -21.02 5.41 22.04
C ILE A 77 -19.63 4.80 21.92
N ASP A 78 -19.12 4.73 20.71
CA ASP A 78 -17.77 4.25 20.46
C ASP A 78 -16.76 5.24 21.01
N THR A 79 -15.98 4.79 22.00
CA THR A 79 -14.96 5.61 22.65
C THR A 79 -13.65 4.86 22.54
N ILE A 80 -12.59 5.55 22.14
CA ILE A 80 -11.22 5.00 21.95
C ILE A 80 -10.61 4.33 23.21
N THR A 81 -11.28 4.40 24.36
CA THR A 81 -10.84 3.78 25.62
C THR A 81 -12.00 3.03 26.28
N LEU A 82 -11.86 1.72 26.44
CA LEU A 82 -12.78 0.88 27.22
C LEU A 82 -12.40 0.92 28.71
N GLN A 83 -12.60 2.09 29.33
CA GLN A 83 -12.37 2.25 30.77
C GLN A 83 -13.67 1.91 31.51
N ASP A 84 -13.73 0.76 32.17
CA ASP A 84 -14.88 0.33 32.97
C ASP A 84 -14.54 0.31 34.48
N PRO A 85 -14.87 1.38 35.24
CA PRO A 85 -14.61 1.43 36.68
C PRO A 85 -15.41 0.37 37.43
N ALA A 86 -14.74 -0.37 38.33
CA ALA A 86 -15.40 -1.38 39.16
C ALA A 86 -16.57 -0.78 39.96
N GLY A 87 -17.78 -1.28 39.73
CA GLY A 87 -19.01 -0.85 40.41
C GLY A 87 -19.81 0.25 39.72
N ALA A 88 -19.34 0.77 38.58
CA ALA A 88 -20.11 1.66 37.71
C ALA A 88 -20.98 0.85 36.72
N PRO A 89 -22.05 1.43 36.15
CA PRO A 89 -22.69 0.85 34.97
C PRO A 89 -21.69 0.73 33.81
N PRO A 90 -21.86 -0.26 32.91
CA PRO A 90 -20.94 -0.48 31.81
C PRO A 90 -20.68 0.80 31.01
N ALA A 91 -19.41 1.12 30.79
CA ALA A 91 -19.02 2.22 29.93
C ALA A 91 -19.61 2.05 28.52
N CYS A 92 -19.73 3.16 27.78
CA CYS A 92 -20.18 3.22 26.38
C CYS A 92 -21.59 2.65 26.06
N ILE A 93 -22.35 2.10 27.02
CA ILE A 93 -23.71 1.58 26.81
C ILE A 93 -24.70 2.36 27.69
N GLY A 94 -25.68 3.00 27.05
CA GLY A 94 -26.76 3.73 27.72
C GLY A 94 -28.12 3.21 27.31
N VAL A 95 -28.99 2.93 28.28
CA VAL A 95 -30.43 2.71 28.04
C VAL A 95 -31.18 3.84 28.73
N CYS A 96 -31.88 4.66 27.97
CA CYS A 96 -32.69 5.75 28.49
C CYS A 96 -34.17 5.52 28.17
N LEU A 97 -35.04 5.81 29.12
CA LEU A 97 -36.47 5.91 28.87
C LEU A 97 -36.77 7.36 28.47
N ALA A 98 -37.47 7.56 27.36
CA ALA A 98 -38.10 8.84 27.06
C ALA A 98 -39.04 9.16 28.22
N ALA A 99 -38.92 10.35 28.80
CA ALA A 99 -39.75 10.75 29.93
C ALA A 99 -41.24 10.63 29.54
N THR A 100 -41.93 9.60 30.02
CA THR A 100 -43.38 9.58 30.07
C THR A 100 -43.75 10.58 31.15
N GLY A 101 -44.17 11.76 30.72
CA GLY A 101 -44.67 12.80 31.61
C GLY A 101 -45.75 12.22 32.52
N GLU A 102 -45.49 12.30 33.81
CA GLU A 102 -46.55 12.57 34.78
C GLU A 102 -46.73 14.09 34.84
#